data_AF-A7S2D5-F1
#
_entry.id   AF-A7S2D5-F1
#
_cell.length_a   1.000
_cell.length_b   1.000
_cell.length_c   1.000
_cell.angle_alpha   90.00
_cell.angle_beta   90.00
_cell.angle_gamma   90.00
#
_symmetry.space_group_name_H-M   'P 1'
#
loop_
_entity.id
_entity.type
_entity.pdbx_description
1 polymer ?
#
loop_
_entity_poly.entity_id
_entity_poly.type
_entity_poly.pdbx_seq_one_letter_code
_entity_poly.pdbx_strand_id
1 'polypeptide(L)'
;MASLHRSAIAYAFTTFAATFMNSIFNFYYVKIFLNVYRISEYWFNIAQVIFLIWNAINDPLFGYLQDTCESEIFRKRRKAVLYGAPLFAMSFLLPWFPWIQGVNGHWVTGVHLIVSLCFYDALFTYVLLAHCALSAEISPLQEDRHIVLQYSQISSLLSPLGLFFCVLIYNNEQDNFQAFQVVCVVVAVVSWLCMSYTGVNVRVLADKQPPPKKDSSKTCDVTAFVLFKQLVTQPNLSKNQSEIMARSFGGGALIYFIIMNFFQIVVLMSGSLLSKYGSYHVIEWSFYIKFSLAAVMYMAGRMHTWLLAFMFLADRTITSAASSTFNLPLSDVIDDDKITHNRGSPVSSMIFGTNALFTKPAQSLAPMLVVYVLARHGYKNKENTMASRATDSYRDLQEVMFQLLCLVPMLLAVVQIVFWRKYTLRKSRYSKAQFTEELAI
;
A
#
# COMPACT_ATOMS: atom_id res chain seq x y z
N MET A 1 5.47 18.36 23.21
CA MET A 1 5.62 16.89 23.20
C MET A 1 4.29 16.16 23.42
N ALA A 2 3.54 16.39 24.50
CA ALA A 2 2.24 15.70 24.74
C ALA A 2 1.19 15.89 23.62
N SER A 3 1.14 17.07 22.99
CA SER A 3 0.26 17.35 21.83
C SER A 3 0.61 16.53 20.59
N LEU A 4 1.90 16.22 20.38
CA LEU A 4 2.38 15.42 19.26
C LEU A 4 1.93 13.97 19.43
N HIS A 5 2.15 13.37 20.60
CA HIS A 5 1.72 12.00 20.88
C HIS A 5 0.20 11.83 20.73
N ARG A 6 -0.59 12.80 21.18
CA ARG A 6 -2.05 12.78 20.97
C ARG A 6 -2.42 12.82 19.48
N SER A 7 -1.74 13.65 18.69
CA SER A 7 -1.96 13.72 17.23
C SER A 7 -1.48 12.45 16.52
N ALA A 8 -0.38 11.84 16.99
CA ALA A 8 0.14 10.58 16.48
C ALA A 8 -0.81 9.41 16.75
N ILE A 9 -1.39 9.33 17.95
CA ILE A 9 -2.43 8.35 18.29
C ILE A 9 -3.66 8.57 17.40
N ALA A 10 -4.13 9.81 17.27
CA ALA A 10 -5.26 10.13 16.41
C ALA A 10 -4.99 9.76 14.94
N TYR A 11 -3.80 10.05 14.41
CA TYR A 11 -3.35 9.62 13.08
C TYR A 11 -3.37 8.08 12.94
N ALA A 12 -2.86 7.36 13.94
CA ALA A 12 -2.81 5.91 13.93
C ALA A 12 -4.20 5.26 13.80
N PHE A 13 -5.27 5.85 14.36
CA PHE A 13 -6.62 5.32 14.20
C PHE A 13 -7.10 5.22 12.74
N THR A 14 -6.71 6.15 11.86
CA THR A 14 -7.02 6.02 10.42
C THR A 14 -6.22 4.89 9.78
N THR A 15 -4.97 4.69 10.22
CA THR A 15 -4.19 3.52 9.78
C THR A 15 -4.90 2.25 10.18
N PHE A 16 -5.28 2.12 11.47
CA PHE A 16 -5.99 0.97 12.01
C PHE A 16 -7.21 0.62 11.17
N ALA A 17 -8.09 1.60 10.97
CA ALA A 17 -9.35 1.45 10.27
C ALA A 17 -9.15 1.05 8.80
N ALA A 18 -8.25 1.73 8.10
CA ALA A 18 -7.96 1.44 6.71
C ALA A 18 -7.38 0.04 6.53
N THR A 19 -6.38 -0.36 7.33
CA THR A 19 -5.78 -1.70 7.24
C THR A 19 -6.74 -2.78 7.70
N PHE A 20 -7.63 -2.48 8.65
CA PHE A 20 -8.65 -3.41 9.13
C PHE A 20 -9.65 -3.76 8.02
N MET A 21 -10.29 -2.75 7.41
CA MET A 21 -11.21 -2.97 6.28
C MET A 21 -10.50 -3.62 5.09
N ASN A 22 -9.31 -3.12 4.72
CA ASN A 22 -8.58 -3.60 3.54
C ASN A 22 -8.14 -5.07 3.67
N SER A 23 -7.83 -5.54 4.89
CA SER A 23 -7.48 -6.94 5.15
C SER A 23 -8.66 -7.88 4.87
N ILE A 24 -9.86 -7.52 5.33
CA ILE A 24 -11.07 -8.32 5.07
C ILE A 24 -11.46 -8.23 3.61
N PHE A 25 -11.45 -7.03 3.03
CA PHE A 25 -11.80 -6.80 1.64
C PHE A 25 -10.98 -7.70 0.72
N ASN A 26 -9.64 -7.57 0.76
CA ASN A 26 -8.73 -8.33 -0.11
C ASN A 26 -8.80 -9.85 0.09
N PHE A 27 -9.17 -10.32 1.28
CA PHE A 27 -9.26 -11.75 1.57
C PHE A 27 -10.56 -12.38 1.05
N TYR A 28 -11.69 -11.67 1.16
CA TYR A 28 -13.02 -12.24 0.90
C TYR A 28 -13.68 -11.81 -0.41
N TYR A 29 -13.38 -10.63 -0.98
CA TYR A 29 -14.16 -10.11 -2.11
C TYR A 29 -14.21 -11.08 -3.29
N VAL A 30 -13.07 -11.63 -3.72
CA VAL A 30 -13.02 -12.60 -4.83
C VAL A 30 -13.79 -13.87 -4.48
N LYS A 31 -13.59 -14.41 -3.27
CA LYS A 31 -14.23 -15.66 -2.82
C LYS A 31 -15.75 -15.54 -2.78
N ILE A 32 -16.26 -14.43 -2.26
CA ILE A 32 -17.70 -14.19 -2.18
C ILE A 32 -18.31 -14.08 -3.58
N PHE A 33 -17.69 -13.30 -4.49
CA PHE A 33 -18.23 -13.14 -5.83
C PHE A 33 -18.16 -14.43 -6.67
N LEU A 34 -17.08 -15.20 -6.56
CA LEU A 34 -16.93 -16.46 -7.29
C LEU A 34 -17.78 -17.59 -6.71
N ASN A 35 -17.76 -17.77 -5.38
CA ASN A 35 -18.27 -19.00 -4.78
C ASN A 35 -19.68 -18.83 -4.19
N VAL A 36 -19.98 -17.67 -3.61
CA VAL A 36 -21.31 -17.36 -3.04
C VAL A 36 -22.24 -16.79 -4.13
N TYR A 37 -21.81 -15.73 -4.82
CA TYR A 37 -22.64 -15.06 -5.84
C TYR A 37 -22.54 -15.69 -7.22
N ARG A 38 -21.58 -16.59 -7.44
CA ARG A 38 -21.41 -17.35 -8.69
C ARG A 38 -21.40 -16.45 -9.93
N ILE A 39 -20.58 -15.41 -9.88
CA ILE A 39 -20.33 -14.55 -11.04
C ILE A 39 -19.73 -15.38 -12.18
N SER A 40 -20.18 -15.15 -13.42
CA SER A 40 -19.58 -15.77 -14.59
C SER A 40 -18.15 -15.24 -14.81
N GLU A 41 -17.26 -16.07 -15.34
CA GLU A 41 -15.89 -15.67 -15.71
C GLU A 41 -15.86 -14.44 -16.64
N TYR A 42 -16.77 -14.38 -17.62
CA TYR A 42 -16.88 -13.25 -18.54
C TYR A 42 -17.07 -11.91 -17.81
N TRP A 43 -18.10 -11.82 -16.95
CA TRP A 43 -18.37 -10.61 -16.17
C TRP A 43 -17.28 -10.30 -15.14
N PHE A 44 -16.66 -11.32 -14.54
CA PHE A 44 -15.53 -11.12 -13.64
C PHE A 44 -14.35 -10.46 -14.35
N ASN A 45 -13.96 -10.97 -15.54
CA ASN A 45 -12.87 -10.40 -16.33
C ASN A 45 -13.17 -8.97 -16.80
N ILE A 46 -14.42 -8.69 -17.22
CA ILE A 46 -14.84 -7.31 -17.55
C ILE A 46 -14.67 -6.39 -16.34
N ALA A 47 -15.11 -6.83 -15.15
CA ALA A 47 -14.97 -6.03 -13.93
C ALA A 47 -13.51 -5.73 -13.60
N GLN A 48 -12.60 -6.71 -13.77
CA GLN A 48 -11.16 -6.50 -13.56
C GLN A 48 -10.54 -5.49 -14.55
N VAL A 49 -10.92 -5.54 -15.83
CA VAL A 49 -10.43 -4.60 -16.84
C VAL A 49 -10.92 -3.17 -16.55
N ILE A 50 -12.21 -3.01 -16.24
CA ILE A 50 -12.77 -1.70 -15.88
C ILE A 50 -12.09 -1.17 -14.62
N PHE A 51 -11.90 -2.03 -13.62
CA PHE A 51 -11.22 -1.66 -12.38
C PHE A 51 -9.77 -1.23 -12.62
N LEU A 52 -9.03 -1.89 -13.52
CA LEU A 52 -7.67 -1.49 -13.90
C LEU A 52 -7.64 -0.06 -14.47
N ILE A 53 -8.56 0.26 -15.39
CA ILE A 53 -8.67 1.59 -15.99
C ILE A 53 -9.05 2.62 -14.93
N TRP A 54 -10.05 2.30 -14.10
CA TRP A 54 -10.47 3.15 -13.00
C TRP A 54 -9.30 3.48 -12.08
N ASN A 55 -8.58 2.47 -11.62
CA ASN A 55 -7.48 2.59 -10.68
C ASN A 55 -6.34 3.47 -11.22
N ALA A 56 -6.05 3.40 -12.53
CA ALA A 56 -5.07 4.28 -13.16
C ALA A 56 -5.50 5.76 -13.16
N ILE A 57 -6.79 6.06 -13.28
CA ILE A 57 -7.31 7.44 -13.31
C ILE A 57 -7.53 7.98 -11.89
N ASN A 58 -8.00 7.10 -10.99
CA ASN A 58 -8.51 7.44 -9.68
C ASN A 58 -7.45 8.10 -8.77
N ASP A 59 -6.23 7.54 -8.69
CA ASP A 59 -5.20 8.07 -7.78
C ASP A 59 -4.71 9.49 -8.15
N PRO A 60 -4.31 9.78 -9.40
CA PRO A 60 -3.94 11.15 -9.79
C PRO A 60 -5.10 12.13 -9.65
N LEU A 61 -6.31 11.71 -10.01
CA LEU A 61 -7.49 12.58 -10.00
C LEU A 61 -7.79 13.07 -8.58
N PHE A 62 -7.89 12.17 -7.60
CA PHE A 62 -8.13 12.58 -6.23
C PHE A 62 -6.96 13.35 -5.62
N GLY A 63 -5.71 13.02 -6.00
CA GLY A 63 -4.54 13.81 -5.63
C GLY A 63 -4.64 15.27 -6.11
N TYR A 64 -4.99 15.47 -7.37
CA TYR A 64 -5.19 16.79 -7.97
C TYR A 64 -6.37 17.55 -7.34
N LEU A 65 -7.51 16.88 -7.15
CA LEU A 65 -8.70 17.49 -6.53
C LEU A 65 -8.41 17.96 -5.11
N GLN A 66 -7.70 17.15 -4.32
CA GLN A 66 -7.34 17.51 -2.95
C GLN A 66 -6.38 18.70 -2.85
N ASP A 67 -5.54 18.93 -3.85
CA ASP A 67 -4.56 20.03 -3.85
C ASP A 67 -5.10 21.31 -4.50
N THR A 68 -6.03 21.18 -5.45
CA THR A 68 -6.50 22.30 -6.27
C THR A 68 -7.88 22.82 -5.86
N CYS A 69 -8.75 21.98 -5.32
CA CYS A 69 -10.09 22.41 -4.94
C CYS A 69 -10.06 23.36 -3.73
N GLU A 70 -10.82 24.45 -3.82
CA GLU A 70 -10.94 25.44 -2.74
C GLU A 70 -11.79 24.94 -1.57
N SER A 71 -12.68 23.97 -1.82
CA SER A 71 -13.54 23.40 -0.80
C SER A 71 -12.73 22.81 0.35
N GLU A 72 -13.09 23.19 1.58
CA GLU A 72 -12.39 22.73 2.77
C GLU A 72 -12.41 21.22 2.95
N ILE A 73 -13.41 20.54 2.37
CA ILE A 73 -13.54 19.07 2.41
C ILE A 73 -12.37 18.41 1.67
N PHE A 74 -11.90 19.00 0.57
CA PHE A 74 -10.80 18.48 -0.23
C PHE A 74 -9.44 19.01 0.24
N ARG A 75 -9.37 20.32 0.53
CA ARG A 75 -8.12 21.01 0.84
C ARG A 75 -7.55 20.65 2.22
N LYS A 76 -8.41 20.60 3.25
CA LYS A 76 -7.96 20.31 4.62
C LYS A 76 -7.95 18.80 4.82
N ARG A 77 -6.76 18.18 4.83
CA ARG A 77 -6.58 16.71 4.91
C ARG A 77 -7.37 16.06 6.03
N ARG A 78 -7.36 16.71 7.19
CA ARG A 78 -8.12 16.25 8.35
C ARG A 78 -9.64 16.20 8.08
N LYS A 79 -10.18 17.21 7.39
CA LYS A 79 -11.60 17.24 7.01
C LYS A 79 -11.89 16.24 5.88
N ALA A 80 -10.96 16.05 4.95
CA ALA A 80 -11.07 15.01 3.93
C ALA A 80 -11.22 13.62 4.55
N VAL A 81 -10.39 13.30 5.55
CA VAL A 81 -10.51 12.06 6.33
C VAL A 81 -11.85 12.01 7.09
N LEU A 82 -12.23 13.09 7.79
CA LEU A 82 -13.46 13.14 8.59
C LEU A 82 -14.73 12.88 7.76
N TYR A 83 -14.89 13.60 6.64
CA TYR A 83 -16.08 13.51 5.80
C TYR A 83 -16.01 12.33 4.82
N GLY A 84 -14.82 11.88 4.45
CA GLY A 84 -14.62 10.68 3.64
C GLY A 84 -14.86 9.38 4.42
N ALA A 85 -14.59 9.37 5.73
CA ALA A 85 -14.72 8.19 6.59
C ALA A 85 -16.08 7.47 6.53
N PRO A 86 -17.26 8.14 6.68
CA PRO A 86 -18.55 7.46 6.60
C PRO A 86 -18.80 6.85 5.23
N LEU A 87 -18.48 7.59 4.16
CA LEU A 87 -18.64 7.10 2.79
C LEU A 87 -17.73 5.89 2.56
N PHE A 88 -16.48 5.94 3.04
CA PHE A 88 -15.52 4.85 2.88
C PHE A 88 -15.98 3.59 3.62
N ALA A 89 -16.48 3.73 4.85
CA ALA A 89 -17.07 2.62 5.61
C ALA A 89 -18.32 2.04 4.92
N MET A 90 -19.17 2.87 4.32
CA MET A 90 -20.32 2.39 3.54
C MET A 90 -19.88 1.66 2.27
N SER A 91 -18.87 2.16 1.57
CA SER A 91 -18.33 1.50 0.37
C SER A 91 -17.76 0.12 0.68
N PHE A 92 -17.16 -0.06 1.87
CA PHE A 92 -16.68 -1.35 2.34
C PHE A 92 -17.82 -2.37 2.44
N LEU A 93 -19.05 -1.96 2.75
CA LEU A 93 -20.17 -2.89 2.92
C LEU A 93 -20.79 -3.37 1.60
N LEU A 94 -20.63 -2.61 0.52
CA LEU A 94 -21.23 -2.93 -0.78
C LEU A 94 -21.00 -4.37 -1.27
N PRO A 95 -19.79 -4.95 -1.21
CA PRO A 95 -19.54 -6.28 -1.75
C PRO A 95 -20.19 -7.41 -0.93
N TRP A 96 -20.62 -7.13 0.31
CA TRP A 96 -21.09 -8.16 1.25
C TRP A 96 -22.60 -8.38 1.20
N PHE A 97 -23.35 -7.46 0.58
CA PHE A 97 -24.80 -7.54 0.45
C PHE A 97 -25.18 -7.75 -1.02
N PRO A 98 -25.75 -8.93 -1.38
CA PRO A 98 -26.06 -9.25 -2.77
C PRO A 98 -27.22 -8.39 -3.28
N TRP A 99 -27.11 -7.89 -4.50
CA TRP A 99 -28.18 -7.11 -5.15
C TRP A 99 -29.30 -7.99 -5.71
N ILE A 100 -28.98 -9.22 -6.10
CA ILE A 100 -29.93 -10.23 -6.55
C ILE A 100 -29.59 -11.56 -5.89
N GLN A 101 -30.64 -12.31 -5.54
CA GLN A 101 -30.54 -13.70 -5.11
C GLN A 101 -31.02 -14.60 -6.25
N GLY A 102 -30.12 -15.34 -6.90
CA GLY A 102 -30.49 -16.33 -7.92
C GLY A 102 -29.53 -16.41 -9.13
N VAL A 103 -29.73 -17.45 -9.96
CA VAL A 103 -28.81 -17.84 -11.04
C VAL A 103 -28.92 -16.94 -12.28
N ASN A 104 -30.05 -16.29 -12.52
CA ASN A 104 -30.32 -15.59 -13.78
C ASN A 104 -29.77 -14.15 -13.85
N GLY A 105 -29.06 -13.69 -12.81
CA GLY A 105 -28.62 -12.31 -12.63
C GLY A 105 -27.14 -12.04 -12.93
N HIS A 106 -26.45 -12.84 -13.75
CA HIS A 106 -24.99 -12.76 -13.91
C HIS A 106 -24.47 -11.36 -14.28
N TRP A 107 -25.20 -10.59 -15.10
CA TRP A 107 -24.82 -9.22 -15.44
C TRP A 107 -24.98 -8.25 -14.26
N VAL A 108 -26.02 -8.43 -13.43
CA VAL A 108 -26.25 -7.62 -12.23
C VAL A 108 -25.15 -7.89 -11.21
N THR A 109 -24.76 -9.15 -11.01
CA THR A 109 -23.60 -9.52 -10.18
C THR A 109 -22.30 -8.92 -10.73
N GLY A 110 -22.16 -8.85 -12.07
CA GLY A 110 -21.05 -8.16 -12.72
C GLY A 110 -21.01 -6.66 -12.42
N VAL A 111 -22.14 -5.97 -12.59
CA VAL A 111 -22.26 -4.53 -12.26
C VAL A 111 -22.05 -4.30 -10.75
N HIS A 112 -22.57 -5.18 -9.90
CA HIS A 112 -22.34 -5.16 -8.46
C HIS A 112 -20.84 -5.19 -8.15
N LEU A 113 -20.08 -6.12 -8.74
CA LEU A 113 -18.64 -6.19 -8.57
C LEU A 113 -17.93 -4.91 -9.04
N ILE A 114 -18.30 -4.39 -10.22
CA ILE A 114 -17.71 -3.16 -10.77
C ILE A 114 -17.92 -1.98 -9.81
N VAL A 115 -19.16 -1.77 -9.36
CA VAL A 115 -19.50 -0.67 -8.45
C VAL A 115 -18.80 -0.86 -7.11
N SER A 116 -18.80 -2.07 -6.54
CA SER A 116 -18.10 -2.38 -5.31
C SER A 116 -16.60 -2.07 -5.40
N LEU A 117 -15.92 -2.51 -6.46
CA LEU A 117 -14.48 -2.28 -6.65
C LEU A 117 -14.17 -0.79 -6.85
N CYS A 118 -14.88 -0.13 -7.78
CA CYS A 118 -14.59 1.27 -8.13
C CYS A 118 -14.93 2.21 -6.98
N PHE A 119 -16.08 2.03 -6.33
CA PHE A 119 -16.50 2.91 -5.24
C PHE A 119 -15.65 2.72 -3.98
N TYR A 120 -15.29 1.47 -3.64
CA TYR A 120 -14.37 1.20 -2.54
C TYR A 120 -12.98 1.80 -2.81
N ASP A 121 -12.41 1.59 -4.01
CA ASP A 121 -11.10 2.13 -4.37
C ASP A 121 -11.09 3.66 -4.49
N ALA A 122 -12.19 4.28 -4.95
CA ALA A 122 -12.36 5.74 -4.97
C ALA A 122 -12.20 6.33 -3.57
N LEU A 123 -12.93 5.79 -2.61
CA LEU A 123 -12.94 6.32 -1.24
C LEU A 123 -11.72 5.89 -0.43
N PHE A 124 -11.19 4.70 -0.71
CA PHE A 124 -9.87 4.29 -0.23
C PHE A 124 -8.83 5.32 -0.67
N THR A 125 -8.77 5.65 -1.95
CA THR A 125 -7.82 6.60 -2.51
C THR A 125 -8.02 7.99 -1.91
N TYR A 126 -9.25 8.50 -1.89
CA TYR A 126 -9.56 9.81 -1.31
C TYR A 126 -9.11 9.92 0.16
N VAL A 127 -9.47 8.97 1.01
CA VAL A 127 -9.13 9.02 2.44
C VAL A 127 -7.63 8.78 2.66
N LEU A 128 -7.03 7.81 1.98
CA LEU A 128 -5.64 7.43 2.23
C LEU A 128 -4.63 8.41 1.61
N LEU A 129 -4.94 9.06 0.49
CA LEU A 129 -4.09 10.16 -0.01
C LEU A 129 -4.05 11.32 0.99
N ALA A 130 -5.22 11.68 1.55
CA ALA A 130 -5.28 12.69 2.60
C ALA A 130 -4.52 12.25 3.86
N HIS A 131 -4.61 10.97 4.24
CA HIS A 131 -3.85 10.39 5.36
C HIS A 131 -2.33 10.44 5.11
N CYS A 132 -1.87 10.06 3.92
CA CYS A 132 -0.47 10.15 3.53
C CYS A 132 0.04 11.61 3.56
N ALA A 133 -0.73 12.55 3.00
CA ALA A 133 -0.44 13.98 3.06
C ALA A 133 -0.36 14.49 4.51
N LEU A 134 -1.30 14.06 5.36
CA LEU A 134 -1.36 14.43 6.77
C LEU A 134 -0.09 14.02 7.52
N SER A 135 0.56 12.91 7.15
CA SER A 135 1.83 12.48 7.75
C SER A 135 2.97 13.48 7.57
N ALA A 136 2.97 14.21 6.45
CA ALA A 136 3.94 15.27 6.17
C ALA A 136 3.53 16.62 6.81
N GLU A 137 2.22 16.87 6.93
CA GLU A 137 1.69 18.15 7.39
C GLU A 137 1.58 18.29 8.93
N ILE A 138 1.59 17.18 9.69
CA ILE A 138 1.47 17.20 11.17
C ILE A 138 2.62 17.97 11.85
N SER A 139 3.85 17.81 11.37
CA SER A 139 5.02 18.51 11.90
C SER A 139 6.03 18.80 10.77
N PRO A 140 6.72 19.95 10.79
CA PRO A 140 7.83 20.23 9.89
C PRO A 140 9.11 19.47 10.27
N LEU A 141 9.20 18.94 11.50
CA LEU A 141 10.38 18.21 11.96
C LEU A 141 10.30 16.73 11.55
N GLN A 142 11.34 16.24 10.88
CA GLN A 142 11.44 14.85 10.46
C GLN A 142 11.42 13.86 11.63
N GLU A 143 11.99 14.22 12.79
CA GLU A 143 11.95 13.43 14.03
C GLU A 143 10.51 13.20 14.52
N ASP A 144 9.67 14.23 14.45
CA ASP A 144 8.26 14.15 14.87
C ASP A 144 7.43 13.30 13.90
N ARG A 145 7.67 13.45 12.59
CA ARG A 145 7.03 12.61 11.55
C ARG A 145 7.38 11.13 11.75
N HIS A 146 8.61 10.83 12.16
CA HIS A 146 9.00 9.48 12.51
C HIS A 146 8.20 8.90 13.68
N ILE A 147 7.99 9.68 14.75
CA ILE A 147 7.13 9.27 15.88
C ILE A 147 5.71 8.95 15.38
N VAL A 148 5.11 9.83 14.56
CA VAL A 148 3.77 9.60 13.98
C VAL A 148 3.70 8.30 13.19
N LEU A 149 4.71 8.01 12.37
CA LEU A 149 4.79 6.76 11.60
C LEU A 149 4.94 5.54 12.51
N GLN A 150 5.68 5.62 13.62
CA GLN A 150 5.79 4.50 14.58
C GLN A 150 4.43 4.14 15.20
N TYR A 151 3.64 5.14 15.64
CA TYR A 151 2.28 4.88 16.15
C TYR A 151 1.39 4.23 15.10
N SER A 152 1.49 4.67 13.84
CA SER A 152 0.80 4.05 12.71
C SER A 152 1.22 2.58 12.50
N GLN A 153 2.51 2.26 12.63
CA GLN A 153 2.99 0.87 12.53
C GLN A 153 2.52 -0.03 13.68
N ILE A 154 2.39 0.50 14.89
CA ILE A 154 1.80 -0.24 16.03
C ILE A 154 0.33 -0.51 15.76
N SER A 155 -0.38 0.48 15.24
CA SER A 155 -1.79 0.34 14.88
C SER A 155 -2.02 -0.71 13.80
N SER A 156 -1.17 -0.79 12.77
CA SER A 156 -1.29 -1.80 11.72
C SER A 156 -0.94 -3.23 12.18
N LEU A 157 -0.28 -3.42 13.33
CA LEU A 157 -0.17 -4.74 13.97
C LEU A 157 -1.52 -5.25 14.50
N LEU A 158 -2.35 -4.34 15.02
CA LEU A 158 -3.60 -4.73 15.65
C LEU A 158 -4.70 -5.00 14.61
N SER A 159 -4.63 -4.38 13.44
CA SER A 159 -5.68 -4.50 12.41
C SER A 159 -5.97 -5.91 11.91
N PRO A 160 -4.98 -6.80 11.65
CA PRO A 160 -5.24 -8.16 11.20
C PRO A 160 -6.02 -9.02 12.20
N LEU A 161 -6.14 -8.61 13.47
CA LEU A 161 -6.93 -9.33 14.49
C LEU A 161 -8.39 -9.47 14.05
N GLY A 162 -8.93 -8.46 13.39
CA GLY A 162 -10.32 -8.54 12.97
C GLY A 162 -10.54 -9.43 11.74
N LEU A 163 -9.55 -9.57 10.84
CA LEU A 163 -9.59 -10.64 9.82
C LEU A 163 -9.53 -12.02 10.49
N PHE A 164 -8.68 -12.17 11.50
CA PHE A 164 -8.60 -13.41 12.28
C PHE A 164 -9.97 -13.77 12.90
N PHE A 165 -10.64 -12.84 13.56
CA PHE A 165 -12.00 -13.05 14.08
C PHE A 165 -13.02 -13.33 12.96
N CYS A 166 -12.96 -12.64 11.82
CA CYS A 166 -13.84 -12.92 10.69
C CYS A 166 -13.70 -14.36 10.21
N VAL A 167 -12.48 -14.88 10.12
CA VAL A 167 -12.24 -16.25 9.68
C VAL A 167 -12.68 -17.28 10.72
N LEU A 168 -12.56 -16.97 12.02
CA LEU A 168 -13.11 -17.83 13.08
C LEU A 168 -14.64 -17.95 13.01
N ILE A 169 -15.32 -16.89 12.58
CA ILE A 169 -16.79 -16.85 12.49
C ILE A 169 -17.28 -17.40 11.13
N TYR A 170 -16.54 -17.14 10.06
CA TYR A 170 -16.86 -17.50 8.69
C TYR A 170 -15.63 -18.13 8.02
N ASN A 171 -15.48 -19.43 8.22
CA ASN A 171 -14.33 -20.19 7.74
C ASN A 171 -14.63 -20.79 6.36
N ASN A 172 -15.84 -21.32 6.18
CA ASN A 172 -16.30 -21.95 4.95
C ASN A 172 -17.54 -21.26 4.36
N GLU A 173 -17.73 -21.42 3.06
CA GLU A 173 -18.86 -20.83 2.33
C GLU A 173 -20.24 -21.37 2.75
N GLN A 174 -20.26 -22.53 3.42
CA GLN A 174 -21.44 -23.15 3.99
C GLN A 174 -21.82 -22.57 5.37
N ASP A 175 -20.93 -21.77 5.98
CA ASP A 175 -21.20 -21.11 7.26
C ASP A 175 -22.23 -19.99 7.08
N ASN A 176 -22.82 -19.55 8.20
CA ASN A 176 -23.87 -18.54 8.18
C ASN A 176 -23.36 -17.20 7.62
N PHE A 177 -23.67 -16.93 6.35
CA PHE A 177 -23.28 -15.70 5.66
C PHE A 177 -23.83 -14.44 6.34
N GLN A 178 -24.97 -14.53 7.05
CA GLN A 178 -25.49 -13.40 7.83
C GLN A 178 -24.57 -13.04 9.00
N ALA A 179 -23.95 -14.04 9.66
CA ALA A 179 -22.98 -13.78 10.72
C ALA A 179 -21.76 -13.01 10.20
N PHE A 180 -21.26 -13.38 9.01
CA PHE A 180 -20.22 -12.64 8.31
C PHE A 180 -20.62 -11.19 8.00
N GLN A 181 -21.84 -10.97 7.49
CA GLN A 181 -22.37 -9.64 7.21
C GLN A 181 -22.45 -8.76 8.46
N VAL A 182 -22.94 -9.32 9.58
CA VAL A 182 -23.00 -8.61 10.87
C VAL A 182 -21.61 -8.20 11.34
N VAL A 183 -20.63 -9.10 11.26
CA VAL A 183 -19.23 -8.77 11.60
C VAL A 183 -18.73 -7.63 10.71
N CYS A 184 -18.97 -7.68 9.40
CA CYS A 184 -18.56 -6.62 8.48
C CYS A 184 -19.21 -5.27 8.81
N VAL A 185 -20.48 -5.25 9.21
CA VAL A 185 -21.17 -4.02 9.68
C VAL A 185 -20.49 -3.46 10.93
N VAL A 186 -20.16 -4.31 11.90
CA VAL A 186 -19.41 -3.89 13.10
C VAL A 186 -18.04 -3.31 12.72
N VAL A 187 -17.31 -3.97 11.81
CA VAL A 187 -16.02 -3.47 11.32
C VAL A 187 -16.16 -2.11 10.64
N ALA A 188 -17.19 -1.91 9.82
CA ALA A 188 -17.45 -0.64 9.15
C ALA A 188 -17.71 0.50 10.15
N VAL A 189 -18.54 0.25 11.16
CA VAL A 189 -18.85 1.23 12.22
C VAL A 189 -17.60 1.58 13.03
N VAL A 190 -16.85 0.56 13.48
CA VAL A 190 -15.59 0.78 14.22
C VAL A 190 -14.61 1.59 13.38
N SER A 191 -14.45 1.25 12.10
CA SER A 191 -13.54 1.93 11.18
C SER A 191 -13.94 3.38 10.93
N TRP A 192 -15.24 3.64 10.76
CA TRP A 192 -15.77 5.00 10.64
C TRP A 192 -15.48 5.84 11.89
N LEU A 193 -15.73 5.31 13.08
CA LEU A 193 -15.49 6.02 14.34
C LEU A 193 -13.99 6.32 14.53
N CYS A 194 -13.12 5.36 14.21
CA CYS A 194 -11.67 5.52 14.27
C CYS A 194 -11.17 6.63 13.33
N MET A 195 -11.59 6.63 12.07
CA MET A 195 -11.19 7.69 11.11
C MET A 195 -11.80 9.06 11.48
N SER A 196 -13.04 9.08 11.99
CA SER A 196 -13.66 10.31 12.47
C SER A 196 -12.90 10.90 13.66
N TYR A 197 -12.37 10.04 14.55
CA TYR A 197 -11.52 10.46 15.64
C TYR A 197 -10.24 11.15 15.14
N THR A 198 -9.60 10.63 14.09
CA THR A 198 -8.48 11.30 13.40
C THR A 198 -8.88 12.68 12.90
N GLY A 199 -10.02 12.76 12.21
CA GLY A 199 -10.58 13.98 11.65
C GLY A 199 -10.92 15.08 12.66
N VAL A 200 -11.14 14.74 13.93
CA VAL A 200 -11.43 15.71 14.99
C VAL A 200 -10.18 16.05 15.81
N ASN A 201 -9.31 15.07 16.09
CA ASN A 201 -8.25 15.20 17.08
C ASN A 201 -6.87 15.53 16.53
N VAL A 202 -6.61 15.30 15.24
CA VAL A 202 -5.30 15.66 14.66
C VAL A 202 -5.18 17.18 14.56
N ARG A 203 -4.07 17.72 15.06
CA ARG A 203 -3.75 19.14 14.93
C ARG A 203 -2.69 19.31 13.85
N VAL A 204 -2.99 20.13 12.85
CA VAL A 204 -2.08 20.50 11.77
C VAL A 204 -1.68 21.95 11.97
N LEU A 205 -0.39 22.25 11.97
CA LEU A 205 0.11 23.61 12.18
C LEU A 205 -0.30 24.54 11.02
N ALA A 206 -0.34 24.02 9.80
CA ALA A 206 -0.75 24.74 8.60
C ALA A 206 -2.22 25.23 8.62
N ASP A 207 -3.11 24.58 9.40
CA ASP A 207 -4.51 25.00 9.53
C ASP A 207 -4.67 26.38 10.20
N LYS A 208 -3.65 26.87 10.91
CA LYS A 208 -3.67 28.17 11.59
C LYS A 208 -3.34 29.35 10.67
N GLN A 209 -2.73 29.10 9.51
CA GLN A 209 -2.37 30.16 8.57
C GLN A 209 -3.56 30.46 7.64
N PRO A 210 -3.84 31.76 7.34
CA PRO A 210 -4.90 32.11 6.40
C PRO A 210 -4.62 31.48 5.02
N PRO A 211 -5.66 31.19 4.22
CA PRO A 211 -5.47 30.66 2.88
C PRO A 211 -4.49 31.54 2.09
N PRO A 212 -3.47 30.95 1.43
CA PRO A 212 -2.55 31.73 0.61
C PRO A 212 -3.33 32.47 -0.48
N LYS A 213 -2.95 33.74 -0.75
CA LYS A 213 -3.50 34.52 -1.87
C LYS A 213 -3.18 33.80 -3.18
N LYS A 214 -4.15 33.77 -4.09
CA LYS A 214 -4.05 33.14 -5.42
C LYS A 214 -2.91 33.77 -6.24
N ASP A 215 -1.86 33.01 -6.49
CA ASP A 215 -1.06 33.16 -7.73
C ASP A 215 -1.57 32.13 -8.74
N SER A 216 -2.34 32.62 -9.70
CA SER A 216 -3.21 31.84 -10.59
C SER A 216 -2.52 31.28 -11.85
N SER A 217 -1.21 30.99 -11.84
CA SER A 217 -0.55 30.62 -13.12
C SER A 217 0.61 29.63 -13.07
N LYS A 218 1.02 29.09 -11.92
CA LYS A 218 2.05 28.04 -11.93
C LYS A 218 1.43 26.65 -12.00
N THR A 219 1.09 26.28 -13.24
CA THR A 219 0.82 24.92 -13.66
C THR A 219 1.85 23.95 -13.07
N CYS A 220 1.41 22.74 -12.76
CA CYS A 220 2.16 21.69 -12.11
C CYS A 220 3.38 21.24 -12.93
N ASP A 221 4.50 21.94 -12.83
CA ASP A 221 5.83 21.41 -13.18
C ASP A 221 6.42 20.67 -11.96
N VAL A 222 5.66 19.74 -11.37
CA VAL A 222 6.29 18.75 -10.50
C VAL A 222 7.15 17.92 -11.43
N THR A 223 8.47 18.04 -11.29
CA THR A 223 9.42 17.47 -12.24
C THR A 223 9.16 15.97 -12.37
N ALA A 224 8.57 15.54 -13.50
CA ALA A 224 8.25 14.13 -13.77
C ALA A 224 9.46 13.20 -13.56
N PHE A 225 10.67 13.74 -13.71
CA PHE A 225 11.93 13.09 -13.42
C PHE A 225 12.16 12.76 -11.93
N VAL A 226 11.74 13.62 -10.99
CA VAL A 226 11.82 13.36 -9.54
C VAL A 226 10.84 12.25 -9.15
N LEU A 227 9.63 12.30 -9.69
CA LEU A 227 8.61 11.26 -9.50
C LEU A 227 9.02 9.93 -10.15
N PHE A 228 9.62 9.95 -11.35
CA PHE A 228 10.15 8.77 -12.03
C PHE A 228 11.32 8.14 -11.28
N LYS A 229 12.23 8.95 -10.74
CA LYS A 229 13.32 8.48 -9.88
C LYS A 229 12.79 7.82 -8.60
N GLN A 230 11.72 8.37 -8.02
CA GLN A 230 11.06 7.80 -6.86
C GLN A 230 10.33 6.50 -7.17
N LEU A 231 9.64 6.44 -8.32
CA LEU A 231 9.02 5.23 -8.88
C LEU A 231 10.00 4.06 -8.91
N VAL A 232 11.19 4.30 -9.47
CA VAL A 232 12.21 3.24 -9.61
C VAL A 232 12.73 2.75 -8.25
N THR A 233 12.71 3.62 -7.23
CA THR A 233 13.19 3.32 -5.88
C THR A 233 12.11 2.76 -4.94
N GLN A 234 10.86 2.64 -5.40
CA GLN A 234 9.76 2.13 -4.58
C GLN A 234 10.00 0.65 -4.19
N PRO A 235 10.08 0.32 -2.88
CA PRO A 235 10.21 -1.06 -2.43
C PRO A 235 8.97 -1.90 -2.75
N ASN A 236 7.81 -1.25 -2.93
CA ASN A 236 6.52 -1.90 -3.20
C ASN A 236 6.47 -2.76 -4.47
N LEU A 237 7.43 -2.62 -5.40
CA LEU A 237 7.52 -3.43 -6.62
C LEU A 237 7.73 -4.93 -6.33
N SER A 238 8.39 -5.30 -5.22
CA SER A 238 8.65 -6.71 -4.87
C SER A 238 7.58 -7.34 -3.97
N LYS A 239 6.63 -6.55 -3.42
CA LYS A 239 5.60 -7.05 -2.48
C LYS A 239 4.70 -8.14 -3.08
N ASN A 240 4.39 -8.04 -4.37
CA ASN A 240 3.40 -8.91 -5.00
C ASN A 240 3.86 -10.36 -5.18
N GLN A 241 5.15 -10.60 -5.39
CA GLN A 241 5.68 -11.97 -5.53
C GLN A 241 5.51 -12.77 -4.23
N SER A 242 5.71 -12.12 -3.08
CA SER A 242 5.58 -12.72 -1.76
C SER A 242 4.13 -12.86 -1.26
N GLU A 243 3.21 -11.99 -1.70
CA GLU A 243 1.78 -12.08 -1.32
C GLU A 243 1.08 -13.27 -2.01
N ILE A 244 1.40 -13.53 -3.28
CA ILE A 244 0.90 -14.69 -4.03
C ILE A 244 1.41 -16.00 -3.40
N MET A 245 2.66 -16.01 -2.90
CA MET A 245 3.22 -17.17 -2.21
C MET A 245 2.62 -17.36 -0.81
N ALA A 246 2.39 -16.29 -0.04
CA ALA A 246 1.69 -16.37 1.24
C ALA A 246 0.25 -16.88 1.11
N ARG A 247 -0.41 -16.61 -0.03
CA ARG A 247 -1.71 -17.21 -0.40
C ARG A 247 -1.59 -18.67 -0.87
N SER A 248 -0.42 -19.08 -1.36
CA SER A 248 -0.15 -20.45 -1.86
C SER A 248 0.32 -21.41 -0.77
N PHE A 249 0.91 -20.91 0.33
CA PHE A 249 1.07 -21.71 1.54
C PHE A 249 -0.33 -21.95 2.10
N GLY A 250 -0.89 -23.14 1.82
CA GLY A 250 -2.22 -23.60 2.25
C GLY A 250 -2.42 -23.72 3.76
N GLY A 251 -1.72 -22.92 4.56
CA GLY A 251 -2.01 -22.69 5.95
C GLY A 251 -3.19 -21.75 6.07
N GLY A 252 -4.24 -22.16 6.80
CA GLY A 252 -5.42 -21.34 7.06
C GLY A 252 -5.09 -19.95 7.61
N ALA A 253 -6.09 -19.06 7.71
CA ALA A 253 -5.89 -17.65 8.01
C ALA A 253 -5.07 -17.33 9.27
N LEU A 254 -4.95 -18.28 10.21
CA LEU A 254 -4.06 -18.19 11.37
C LEU A 254 -2.58 -18.12 10.98
N ILE A 255 -2.12 -18.93 10.02
CA ILE A 255 -0.73 -18.89 9.55
C ILE A 255 -0.47 -17.57 8.83
N TYR A 256 -1.41 -17.12 8.00
CA TYR A 256 -1.36 -15.80 7.37
C TYR A 256 -1.28 -14.66 8.40
N PHE A 257 -2.10 -14.72 9.46
CA PHE A 257 -2.09 -13.76 10.56
C PHE A 257 -0.73 -13.72 11.29
N ILE A 258 -0.17 -14.88 11.63
CA ILE A 258 1.14 -14.97 12.29
C ILE A 258 2.23 -14.37 11.41
N ILE A 259 2.27 -14.75 10.13
CA ILE A 259 3.26 -14.28 9.17
C ILE A 259 3.20 -12.75 9.00
N MET A 260 2.00 -12.19 8.85
CA MET A 260 1.83 -10.74 8.70
C MET A 260 2.25 -9.97 9.96
N ASN A 261 1.92 -10.47 11.15
CA ASN A 261 2.35 -9.85 12.41
C ASN A 261 3.86 -9.93 12.64
N PHE A 262 4.48 -11.07 12.31
CA PHE A 262 5.93 -11.24 12.42
C PHE A 262 6.67 -10.17 11.61
N PHE A 263 6.27 -9.96 10.36
CA PHE A 263 6.89 -8.95 9.51
C PHE A 263 6.75 -7.54 10.08
N GLN A 264 5.56 -7.23 10.60
CA GLN A 264 5.27 -5.91 11.13
C GLN A 264 6.04 -5.61 12.44
N ILE A 265 6.33 -6.62 13.25
CA ILE A 265 7.23 -6.47 14.42
C ILE A 265 8.66 -6.13 13.97
N VAL A 266 9.17 -6.79 12.92
CA VAL A 266 10.49 -6.48 12.35
C VAL A 266 10.54 -5.03 11.83
N VAL A 267 9.45 -4.54 11.23
CA VAL A 267 9.34 -3.12 10.82
C VAL A 267 9.49 -2.19 12.02
N LEU A 268 8.82 -2.47 13.15
CA LEU A 268 8.94 -1.64 14.35
C LEU A 268 10.37 -1.63 14.91
N MET A 269 11.05 -2.78 14.91
CA MET A 269 12.45 -2.86 15.34
C MET A 269 13.36 -2.00 14.46
N SER A 270 13.08 -1.92 13.15
CA SER A 270 13.83 -1.05 12.23
C SER A 270 13.69 0.45 12.53
N GLY A 271 12.66 0.87 13.28
CA GLY A 271 12.48 2.25 13.72
C GLY A 271 13.60 2.76 14.63
N SER A 272 14.29 1.86 15.37
CA SER A 272 15.47 2.22 16.17
C SER A 272 16.70 2.54 15.30
N LEU A 273 16.83 1.86 14.16
CA LEU A 273 17.87 2.16 13.17
C LEU A 273 17.58 3.46 12.46
N LEU A 274 16.29 3.74 12.21
CA LEU A 274 15.81 4.95 11.58
C LEU A 274 16.09 6.21 12.41
N SER A 275 15.90 6.16 13.73
CA SER A 275 16.26 7.28 14.60
C SER A 275 17.76 7.52 14.71
N LYS A 276 18.58 6.46 14.62
CA LYS A 276 20.05 6.56 14.77
C LYS A 276 20.78 6.96 13.48
N TYR A 277 20.36 6.42 12.33
CA TYR A 277 21.07 6.57 11.05
C TYR A 277 20.29 7.36 9.99
N GLY A 278 19.03 7.71 10.24
CA GLY A 278 18.19 8.46 9.30
C GLY A 278 17.57 7.59 8.18
N SER A 279 16.55 8.12 7.52
CA SER A 279 15.75 7.40 6.51
C SER A 279 16.54 7.02 5.28
N TYR A 280 17.46 7.89 4.84
CA TYR A 280 18.26 7.67 3.64
C TYR A 280 19.11 6.40 3.74
N HIS A 281 19.86 6.23 4.83
CA HIS A 281 20.78 5.10 5.01
C HIS A 281 20.03 3.80 5.26
N VAL A 282 18.92 3.83 6.01
CA VAL A 282 18.10 2.63 6.26
C VAL A 282 17.52 2.08 4.95
N ILE A 283 16.99 2.95 4.09
CA ILE A 283 16.48 2.54 2.77
C ILE A 283 17.62 2.07 1.87
N GLU A 284 18.78 2.75 1.88
CA GLU A 284 19.93 2.33 1.07
C GLU A 284 20.46 0.94 1.47
N TRP A 285 20.62 0.69 2.78
CA TRP A 285 21.01 -0.63 3.30
C TRP A 285 19.99 -1.71 2.94
N SER A 286 18.70 -1.38 2.92
CA SER A 286 17.65 -2.31 2.50
C SER A 286 17.88 -2.84 1.08
N PHE A 287 18.36 -1.99 0.16
CA PHE A 287 18.65 -2.39 -1.22
C PHE A 287 19.91 -3.25 -1.32
N TYR A 288 20.98 -2.92 -0.58
CA TYR A 288 22.19 -3.76 -0.56
C TYR A 288 21.93 -5.13 0.05
N ILE A 289 21.14 -5.21 1.14
CA ILE A 289 20.81 -6.49 1.77
C ILE A 289 20.02 -7.36 0.79
N LYS A 290 19.05 -6.79 0.06
CA LYS A 290 18.31 -7.51 -0.98
C LYS A 290 19.21 -8.03 -2.10
N PHE A 291 20.09 -7.17 -2.63
CA PHE A 291 21.05 -7.56 -3.65
C PHE A 291 21.96 -8.69 -3.18
N SER A 292 22.55 -8.54 -1.99
CA SER A 292 23.46 -9.53 -1.39
C SER A 292 22.75 -10.86 -1.17
N LEU A 293 21.51 -10.83 -0.68
CA LEU A 293 20.76 -12.05 -0.41
C LEU A 293 20.39 -12.80 -1.69
N ALA A 294 19.99 -12.08 -2.74
CA ALA A 294 19.72 -12.65 -4.06
C ALA A 294 21.01 -13.19 -4.71
N ALA A 295 22.14 -12.48 -4.58
CA ALA A 295 23.44 -12.92 -5.11
C ALA A 295 23.96 -14.17 -4.38
N VAL A 296 23.86 -14.22 -3.05
CA VAL A 296 24.22 -15.39 -2.25
C VAL A 296 23.36 -16.59 -2.63
N MET A 297 22.04 -16.40 -2.80
CA MET A 297 21.15 -17.47 -3.27
C MET A 297 21.54 -17.96 -4.67
N TYR A 298 21.83 -17.04 -5.59
CA TYR A 298 22.25 -17.37 -6.96
C TYR A 298 23.55 -18.19 -6.99
N MET A 299 24.54 -17.80 -6.18
CA MET A 299 25.83 -18.53 -6.07
C MET A 299 25.69 -19.89 -5.38
N ALA A 300 24.85 -20.00 -4.34
CA ALA A 300 24.60 -21.26 -3.64
C ALA A 300 23.89 -22.28 -4.54
N GLY A 301 23.10 -21.80 -5.50
CA GLY A 301 22.37 -22.63 -6.44
C GLY A 301 21.07 -23.21 -5.86
N ARG A 302 20.30 -23.84 -6.74
CA ARG A 302 18.91 -24.24 -6.48
C ARG A 302 18.72 -25.30 -5.38
N MET A 303 19.76 -26.06 -5.05
CA MET A 303 19.64 -27.22 -4.14
C MET A 303 19.36 -26.81 -2.68
N HIS A 304 19.61 -25.56 -2.30
CA HIS A 304 19.43 -25.07 -0.93
C HIS A 304 18.05 -24.44 -0.70
N THR A 305 17.01 -25.27 -0.56
CA THR A 305 15.61 -24.83 -0.36
C THR A 305 15.41 -23.98 0.91
N TRP A 306 16.15 -24.26 1.99
CA TRP A 306 16.12 -23.44 3.21
C TRP A 306 16.64 -22.03 3.00
N LEU A 307 17.70 -21.86 2.20
CA LEU A 307 18.25 -20.56 1.87
C LEU A 307 17.27 -19.77 0.98
N LEU A 308 16.59 -20.45 0.06
CA LEU A 308 15.53 -19.87 -0.78
C LEU A 308 14.37 -19.35 0.08
N ALA A 309 13.90 -20.17 1.04
CA ALA A 309 12.84 -19.78 1.97
C ALA A 309 13.24 -18.58 2.83
N PHE A 310 14.47 -18.58 3.36
CA PHE A 310 15.02 -17.44 4.09
C PHE A 310 15.10 -16.18 3.22
N MET A 311 15.55 -16.31 1.96
CA MET A 311 15.60 -15.20 1.01
C MET A 311 14.24 -14.53 0.84
N PHE A 312 13.18 -15.31 0.62
CA PHE A 312 11.83 -14.77 0.48
C PHE A 312 11.31 -14.10 1.75
N LEU A 313 11.53 -14.73 2.90
CA LEU A 313 11.09 -14.20 4.19
C LEU A 313 11.78 -12.85 4.47
N ALA A 314 13.07 -12.78 4.19
CA ALA A 314 13.86 -11.56 4.34
C ALA A 314 13.51 -10.49 3.30
N ASP A 315 13.30 -10.84 2.03
CA ASP A 315 12.84 -9.85 1.05
C ASP A 315 11.49 -9.26 1.47
N ARG A 316 10.56 -10.08 1.97
CA ARG A 316 9.25 -9.61 2.44
C ARG A 316 9.35 -8.68 3.66
N THR A 317 10.18 -9.00 4.65
CA THR A 317 10.40 -8.12 5.84
C THR A 317 11.00 -6.79 5.42
N ILE A 318 12.11 -6.83 4.67
CA ILE A 318 12.88 -5.67 4.25
C ILE A 318 12.01 -4.75 3.39
N THR A 319 11.24 -5.33 2.47
CA THR A 319 10.30 -4.57 1.63
C THR A 319 9.23 -3.87 2.45
N SER A 320 8.68 -4.56 3.47
CA SER A 320 7.70 -3.96 4.39
C SER A 320 8.30 -2.77 5.14
N ALA A 321 9.49 -2.94 5.70
CA ALA A 321 10.18 -1.91 6.48
C ALA A 321 10.61 -0.70 5.63
N ALA A 322 11.11 -0.95 4.43
CA ALA A 322 11.46 0.12 3.50
C ALA A 322 10.22 0.91 3.07
N SER A 323 9.09 0.23 2.82
CA SER A 323 7.87 0.88 2.35
C SER A 323 7.20 1.78 3.40
N SER A 324 7.24 1.40 4.68
CA SER A 324 6.71 2.24 5.77
C SER A 324 7.57 3.48 5.99
N THR A 325 8.88 3.35 5.78
CA THR A 325 9.85 4.45 5.90
C THR A 325 9.83 5.40 4.70
N PHE A 326 9.41 4.93 3.52
CA PHE A 326 9.44 5.68 2.26
C PHE A 326 8.60 6.97 2.28
N ASN A 327 7.61 7.06 3.17
CA ASN A 327 6.82 8.28 3.36
C ASN A 327 7.67 9.47 3.86
N LEU A 328 8.80 9.22 4.55
CA LEU A 328 9.70 10.28 5.02
C LEU A 328 10.44 10.97 3.85
N PRO A 329 11.20 10.26 2.98
CA PRO A 329 11.75 10.86 1.77
C PRO A 329 10.72 11.55 0.87
N LEU A 330 9.50 11.01 0.82
CA LEU A 330 8.43 11.63 0.03
C LEU A 330 7.96 12.96 0.66
N SER A 331 7.91 13.03 1.99
CA SER A 331 7.67 14.28 2.72
C SER A 331 8.78 15.32 2.49
N ASP A 332 10.05 14.89 2.39
CA ASP A 332 11.17 15.79 2.10
C ASP A 332 11.05 16.40 0.69
N VAL A 333 10.54 15.64 -0.29
CA VAL A 333 10.26 16.15 -1.65
C VAL A 333 9.09 17.13 -1.65
N ILE A 334 8.06 16.89 -0.85
CA ILE A 334 6.92 17.82 -0.70
C ILE A 334 7.41 19.16 -0.12
N ASP A 335 8.28 19.11 0.89
CA ASP A 335 8.85 20.31 1.49
C ASP A 335 9.79 21.05 0.51
N ASP A 336 10.60 20.30 -0.25
CA ASP A 336 11.49 20.86 -1.27
C ASP A 336 10.74 21.52 -2.43
N ASP A 337 9.66 20.89 -2.91
CA ASP A 337 8.80 21.46 -3.95
C ASP A 337 8.15 22.77 -3.48
N LYS A 338 7.66 22.79 -2.23
CA LYS A 338 7.05 24.00 -1.64
C LYS A 338 8.04 25.16 -1.61
N ILE A 339 9.28 24.92 -1.19
CA ILE A 339 10.32 25.95 -1.11
C ILE A 339 10.78 26.37 -2.51
N THR A 340 11.09 25.41 -3.37
CA THR A 340 11.65 25.66 -4.72
C THR A 340 10.69 26.44 -5.60
N HIS A 341 9.39 26.15 -5.49
CA HIS A 341 8.35 26.81 -6.28
C HIS A 341 7.65 27.97 -5.55
N ASN A 342 8.09 28.31 -4.32
CA ASN A 342 7.52 29.34 -3.45
C ASN A 342 5.99 29.23 -3.31
N ARG A 343 5.50 28.00 -3.06
CA ARG A 343 4.06 27.71 -3.02
C ARG A 343 3.48 28.08 -1.66
N GLY A 344 2.28 28.66 -1.68
CA GLY A 344 1.52 28.96 -0.46
C GLY A 344 1.05 27.73 0.32
N SER A 345 0.87 26.58 -0.35
CA SER A 345 0.49 25.31 0.27
C SER A 345 1.27 24.13 -0.35
N PRO A 346 1.58 23.08 0.42
CA PRO A 346 2.26 21.89 -0.09
C PRO A 346 1.35 21.10 -1.04
N VAL A 347 1.95 20.51 -2.07
CA VAL A 347 1.29 19.70 -3.10
C VAL A 347 1.43 18.21 -2.75
N SER A 348 0.98 17.88 -1.54
CA SER A 348 1.20 16.58 -0.91
C SER A 348 0.40 15.47 -1.58
N SER A 349 -0.91 15.65 -1.76
CA SER A 349 -1.80 14.60 -2.27
C SER A 349 -1.53 14.25 -3.73
N MET A 350 -1.18 15.21 -4.59
CA MET A 350 -0.85 14.94 -5.98
C MET A 350 0.49 14.19 -6.14
N ILE A 351 1.48 14.46 -5.29
CA ILE A 351 2.74 13.70 -5.28
C ILE A 351 2.47 12.22 -4.90
N PHE A 352 1.67 11.98 -3.85
CA PHE A 352 1.27 10.63 -3.46
C PHE A 352 0.40 9.94 -4.53
N GLY A 353 -0.55 10.65 -5.14
CA GLY A 353 -1.45 10.12 -6.18
C GLY A 353 -0.71 9.78 -7.48
N THR A 354 0.23 10.62 -7.90
CA THR A 354 1.07 10.34 -9.07
C THR A 354 2.00 9.16 -8.82
N ASN A 355 2.52 9.01 -7.61
CA ASN A 355 3.27 7.82 -7.24
C ASN A 355 2.43 6.53 -7.33
N ALA A 356 1.14 6.58 -6.97
CA ALA A 356 0.24 5.44 -7.09
C ALA A 356 -0.05 5.04 -8.55
N LEU A 357 -0.20 6.02 -9.46
CA LEU A 357 -0.37 5.80 -10.90
C LEU A 357 0.70 4.91 -11.51
N PHE A 358 1.94 5.02 -11.05
CA PHE A 358 3.03 4.19 -11.58
C PHE A 358 3.22 2.89 -10.80
N THR A 359 3.00 2.91 -9.49
CA THR A 359 3.30 1.76 -8.63
C THR A 359 2.25 0.65 -8.75
N LYS A 360 0.95 0.98 -8.85
CA LYS A 360 -0.13 -0.04 -8.96
C LYS A 360 -0.09 -0.82 -10.29
N PRO A 361 0.10 -0.20 -11.47
CA PRO A 361 0.27 -0.96 -12.72
C PRO A 361 1.56 -1.79 -12.74
N ALA A 362 2.68 -1.26 -12.23
CA ALA A 362 3.94 -2.00 -12.16
C ALA A 362 3.81 -3.27 -11.29
N GLN A 363 3.06 -3.16 -10.19
CA GLN A 363 2.69 -4.26 -9.32
C GLN A 363 1.90 -5.37 -10.04
N SER A 364 1.00 -5.01 -10.96
CA SER A 364 0.22 -5.98 -11.74
C SER A 364 0.99 -6.56 -12.93
N LEU A 365 1.82 -5.74 -13.59
CA LEU A 365 2.61 -6.14 -14.77
C LEU A 365 3.74 -7.11 -14.41
N ALA A 366 4.36 -6.97 -13.23
CA ALA A 366 5.50 -7.81 -12.85
C ALA A 366 5.16 -9.32 -12.80
N PRO A 367 4.07 -9.78 -12.14
CA PRO A 367 3.64 -11.17 -12.21
C PRO A 367 3.29 -11.64 -13.63
N MET A 368 2.66 -10.78 -14.45
CA MET A 368 2.30 -11.13 -15.83
C MET A 368 3.53 -11.39 -16.69
N LEU A 369 4.58 -10.57 -16.56
CA LEU A 369 5.85 -10.76 -17.25
C LEU A 369 6.52 -12.07 -16.82
N VAL A 370 6.53 -12.37 -15.51
CA VAL A 370 7.06 -13.65 -14.99
C VAL A 370 6.31 -14.84 -15.60
N VAL A 371 4.96 -14.82 -15.58
CA VAL A 371 4.14 -15.90 -16.15
C VAL A 371 4.33 -16.03 -17.66
N TYR A 372 4.47 -14.92 -18.39
CA TYR A 372 4.75 -14.94 -19.82
C TYR A 372 6.10 -15.60 -20.13
N VAL A 373 7.16 -15.28 -19.38
CA VAL A 373 8.47 -15.94 -19.53
C VAL A 373 8.36 -17.43 -19.20
N LEU A 374 7.66 -17.81 -18.14
CA LEU A 374 7.43 -19.22 -17.78
C LEU A 374 6.66 -19.98 -18.86
N ALA A 375 5.63 -19.36 -19.45
CA ALA A 375 4.84 -19.96 -20.54
C ALA A 375 5.69 -20.29 -21.76
N ARG A 376 6.65 -19.41 -22.12
CA ARG A 376 7.59 -19.63 -23.23
C ARG A 376 8.57 -20.78 -22.98
N HIS A 377 8.85 -21.09 -21.72
CA HIS A 377 9.72 -22.20 -21.31
C HIS A 377 8.95 -23.48 -20.95
N GLY A 378 7.72 -23.63 -21.47
CA GLY A 378 6.97 -24.89 -21.39
C GLY A 378 6.02 -25.04 -20.19
N TYR A 379 5.76 -23.98 -19.41
CA TYR A 379 4.81 -24.03 -18.30
C TYR A 379 3.38 -24.46 -18.73
N LYS A 380 2.93 -24.06 -19.94
CA LYS A 380 1.59 -24.41 -20.48
C LYS A 380 1.44 -25.85 -20.99
N ASN A 381 2.53 -26.55 -21.35
CA ASN A 381 2.46 -27.90 -21.91
C ASN A 381 2.17 -28.99 -20.86
N LYS A 382 2.04 -28.60 -19.59
CA LYS A 382 1.83 -29.51 -18.45
C LYS A 382 0.39 -30.00 -18.29
N GLU A 383 -0.62 -29.27 -18.76
CA GLU A 383 -2.02 -29.66 -18.56
C GLU A 383 -2.46 -30.80 -19.50
N ASN A 384 -1.78 -30.97 -20.65
CA ASN A 384 -2.20 -31.92 -21.69
C ASN A 384 -1.37 -33.20 -21.81
N THR A 385 -0.32 -33.40 -21.01
CA THR A 385 0.57 -34.57 -21.20
C THR A 385 1.08 -35.17 -19.89
N MET A 386 0.22 -35.93 -19.20
CA MET A 386 0.69 -36.97 -18.26
C MET A 386 1.26 -38.14 -19.06
N ALA A 387 2.46 -38.00 -19.64
CA ALA A 387 3.17 -39.14 -20.23
C ALA A 387 4.69 -38.93 -20.31
N SER A 388 5.41 -39.56 -19.37
CA SER A 388 6.60 -40.39 -19.65
C SER A 388 7.81 -39.81 -20.45
N ARG A 389 8.06 -38.50 -20.48
CA ARG A 389 9.37 -37.91 -20.90
C ARG A 389 9.82 -36.76 -19.99
N ALA A 390 9.70 -36.95 -18.69
CA ALA A 390 9.43 -35.90 -17.70
C ALA A 390 10.58 -35.55 -16.74
N THR A 391 11.85 -35.67 -17.13
CA THR A 391 12.97 -35.37 -16.21
C THR A 391 13.79 -34.15 -16.62
N ASP A 392 14.17 -34.00 -17.89
CA ASP A 392 15.01 -32.89 -18.34
C ASP A 392 14.22 -31.59 -18.50
N SER A 393 13.02 -31.64 -19.10
CA SER A 393 12.14 -30.47 -19.22
C SER A 393 11.66 -29.91 -17.87
N TYR A 394 11.64 -30.74 -16.81
CA TYR A 394 11.32 -30.29 -15.44
C TYR A 394 12.50 -29.57 -14.79
N ARG A 395 13.73 -30.01 -15.06
CA ARG A 395 14.95 -29.36 -14.57
C ARG A 395 15.14 -28.00 -15.23
N ASP A 396 14.93 -27.90 -16.53
CA ASP A 396 15.04 -26.64 -17.28
C ASP A 396 14.02 -25.60 -16.79
N LEU A 397 12.76 -26.00 -16.57
CA LEU A 397 11.75 -25.09 -16.03
C LEU A 397 12.06 -24.67 -14.59
N GLN A 398 12.51 -25.59 -13.74
CA GLN A 398 12.91 -25.28 -12.36
C GLN A 398 14.13 -24.35 -12.32
N GLU A 399 15.03 -24.47 -13.29
CA GLU A 399 16.19 -23.59 -13.45
C GLU A 399 15.76 -22.19 -13.90
N VAL A 400 14.87 -22.08 -14.90
CA VAL A 400 14.30 -20.79 -15.32
C VAL A 400 13.54 -20.12 -14.17
N MET A 401 12.76 -20.87 -13.39
CA MET A 401 12.08 -20.35 -12.20
C MET A 401 13.08 -19.82 -11.17
N PHE A 402 14.15 -20.57 -10.90
CA PHE A 402 15.20 -20.18 -9.96
C PHE A 402 15.96 -18.93 -10.44
N GLN A 403 16.30 -18.87 -11.73
CA GLN A 403 16.96 -17.72 -12.35
C GLN A 403 16.07 -16.47 -12.27
N LEU A 404 14.78 -16.58 -12.63
CA LEU A 404 13.84 -15.47 -12.47
C LEU A 404 13.75 -15.00 -11.03
N LEU A 405 13.75 -15.93 -10.08
CA LEU A 405 13.64 -15.61 -8.67
C LEU A 405 14.82 -14.82 -8.10
N CYS A 406 16.03 -15.12 -8.57
CA CYS A 406 17.23 -14.48 -8.05
C CYS A 406 17.61 -13.24 -8.89
N LEU A 407 17.54 -13.35 -10.21
CA LEU A 407 17.98 -12.30 -11.13
C LEU A 407 17.03 -11.10 -11.13
N VAL A 408 15.71 -11.31 -11.05
CA VAL A 408 14.75 -10.18 -11.06
C VAL A 408 14.94 -9.27 -9.85
N PRO A 409 14.93 -9.77 -8.59
CA PRO A 409 15.22 -8.93 -7.42
C PRO A 409 16.62 -8.32 -7.45
N MET A 410 17.62 -9.03 -7.97
CA MET A 410 18.99 -8.52 -8.07
C MET A 410 19.09 -7.33 -9.04
N LEU A 411 18.50 -7.45 -10.23
CA LEU A 411 18.46 -6.36 -11.23
C LEU A 411 17.67 -5.16 -10.70
N LEU A 412 16.52 -5.41 -10.07
CA LEU A 412 15.73 -4.36 -9.44
C LEU A 412 16.50 -3.66 -8.32
N ALA A 413 17.23 -4.39 -7.48
CA ALA A 413 18.05 -3.82 -6.41
C ALA A 413 19.19 -2.95 -6.96
N VAL A 414 19.87 -3.38 -8.04
CA VAL A 414 20.91 -2.56 -8.70
C VAL A 414 20.32 -1.26 -9.21
N VAL A 415 19.19 -1.35 -9.91
CA VAL A 415 18.47 -0.19 -10.41
C VAL A 415 18.05 0.74 -9.24
N GLN A 416 17.48 0.19 -8.17
CA GLN A 416 17.14 0.94 -6.96
C GLN A 416 18.35 1.66 -6.35
N ILE A 417 19.50 1.00 -6.22
CA ILE A 417 20.74 1.61 -5.70
C ILE A 417 21.21 2.77 -6.58
N VAL A 418 21.24 2.58 -7.90
CA VAL A 418 21.70 3.61 -8.85
C VAL A 418 20.83 4.87 -8.77
N PHE A 419 19.51 4.71 -8.72
CA PHE A 419 18.59 5.85 -8.62
C PHE A 419 18.58 6.46 -7.21
N TRP A 420 18.68 5.65 -6.16
CA TRP A 420 18.70 6.12 -4.76
C TRP A 420 19.96 6.91 -4.43
N ARG A 421 21.14 6.48 -4.92
CA ARG A 421 22.40 7.22 -4.70
C ARG A 421 22.37 8.65 -5.26
N LYS A 422 21.60 8.86 -6.33
CA LYS A 422 21.40 10.19 -6.92
C LYS A 422 20.50 11.08 -6.04
N TYR A 423 19.83 10.56 -5.01
CA TYR A 423 18.96 11.34 -4.13
C TYR A 423 19.78 12.28 -3.23
N THR A 424 19.50 13.58 -3.36
CA THR A 424 20.31 14.67 -2.79
C THR A 424 19.67 15.34 -1.56
N LEU A 425 18.37 15.15 -1.35
CA LEU A 425 17.62 15.74 -0.24
C LEU A 425 17.90 14.97 1.06
N ARG A 426 19.03 15.29 1.70
CA ARG A 426 19.59 14.51 2.84
C ARG A 426 19.47 15.18 4.20
N LYS A 427 19.17 16.48 4.26
CA LYS A 427 19.04 17.23 5.52
C LYS A 427 17.67 17.89 5.60
N SER A 428 16.95 17.65 6.69
CA SER A 428 15.86 18.53 7.14
C SER A 428 16.38 19.96 7.15
N ARG A 429 15.86 20.82 6.26
CA ARG A 429 16.30 22.22 6.16
C ARG A 429 15.83 23.06 7.35
N TYR A 430 14.89 22.56 8.14
CA TYR A 430 14.48 23.18 9.40
C TYR A 430 15.35 22.65 10.54
N SER A 431 16.20 23.53 11.07
CA SER A 431 16.81 23.35 12.39
C SER A 431 15.75 23.58 13.46
N LYS A 432 15.80 22.80 14.55
CA LYS A 432 14.94 22.96 15.74
C LYS A 432 14.91 24.41 16.25
N ALA A 433 16.00 25.16 16.02
CA ALA A 433 16.14 26.58 16.36
C ALA A 433 15.29 27.53 15.50
N GLN A 434 15.17 27.28 14.18
CA GLN A 434 14.33 28.08 13.28
C GLN A 434 12.84 27.84 13.52
N PHE A 435 12.47 26.61 13.91
CA PHE A 435 11.09 26.27 14.28
C PHE A 435 10.63 26.99 15.56
N THR A 436 11.52 27.21 16.54
CA THR A 436 11.20 27.99 17.74
C THR A 436 11.05 29.49 17.48
N GLU A 437 11.80 30.05 16.52
CA GLU A 437 11.64 31.47 16.12
C GLU A 437 10.32 31.70 15.36
N GLU A 438 9.93 30.82 14.43
CA GLU A 438 8.65 30.92 13.71
C GLU A 438 7.41 30.70 14.59
N LEU A 439 7.54 30.01 15.74
CA LEU A 439 6.46 29.86 16.72
C LEU A 439 6.36 31.02 17.72
N ALA A 440 7.40 31.86 17.80
CA ALA A 440 7.46 33.02 18.68
C ALA A 440 6.98 34.33 18.00
N ILE A 441 6.75 34.27 16.68
CA ILE A 441 6.12 35.31 15.85
C ILE A 441 4.67 34.90 15.59
#